data_AF-A0A0N0K7M4-F1
#
_entry.id   AF-A0A0N0K7M4-F1
#
_cell.length_a   1.000
_cell.length_b   1.000
_cell.length_c   1.000
_cell.angle_alpha   90.00
_cell.angle_beta   90.00
_cell.angle_gamma   90.00
#
_symmetry.space_group_name_H-M   'P 1'
#
loop_
_entity.id
_entity.type
_entity.pdbx_description
1 polymer ?
#
loop_
_entity_poly.entity_id
_entity_poly.type
_entity_poly.pdbx_seq_one_letter_code
_entity_poly.pdbx_strand_id
1 'polypeptide(L)'
;MNQTAASCEIIAEAGVNHDGDLDEALRLVAAAATAGADTVKFQTFDPDELATASAPTAAYQAEAGEGAEQATMLRRLALPLSAWKRIARETEACGIRFLSTPFDAASARFLIDETGMDRIKVGSGELTNLPLLLDLARLGRPMLLSTGMATIQEVRDALGTVAFGWLTEANERPSLEAVRHAYETPEAKTILGRTVVMQCVTAYPAPHDQANLRVLDTYAALGVVPGYSDHTLGTDTALAAIARGARVIEKHLTMDRTRPGPDHKASLEPVEMAVLVRGARRVTQMLGSEIKAPVEAEVGNMAVARRGLVAIREIRAGDSLSTENIAPQRAGGGAPPSALWDLIGRTAKRDYNVGDWIET
;
A
#
# COMPACT_ATOMS: atom_id res chain seq x y z
N MET A 1 -20.03 -6.30 -13.40
CA MET A 1 -19.92 -5.78 -12.03
C MET A 1 -18.55 -5.15 -11.92
N ASN A 2 -18.46 -3.82 -11.84
CA ASN A 2 -17.19 -3.15 -11.58
C ASN A 2 -16.76 -3.54 -10.16
N GLN A 3 -15.81 -4.47 -10.03
CA GLN A 3 -15.02 -4.52 -8.81
C GLN A 3 -14.27 -3.19 -8.78
N THR A 4 -14.75 -2.25 -7.97
CA THR A 4 -13.97 -1.06 -7.64
C THR A 4 -12.70 -1.57 -6.98
N ALA A 5 -11.57 -1.47 -7.68
CA ALA A 5 -10.26 -1.74 -7.09
C ALA A 5 -10.20 -1.00 -5.75
N ALA A 6 -10.02 -1.74 -4.67
CA ALA A 6 -10.14 -1.17 -3.35
C ALA A 6 -9.05 -0.10 -3.17
N SER A 7 -9.46 1.10 -2.75
CA SER A 7 -8.57 2.27 -2.65
C SER A 7 -7.36 1.97 -1.77
N CYS A 8 -6.19 2.44 -2.20
CA CYS A 8 -4.99 2.42 -1.37
C CYS A 8 -5.01 3.62 -0.42
N GLU A 9 -4.81 3.37 0.87
CA GLU A 9 -4.73 4.42 1.87
C GLU A 9 -3.37 5.12 1.84
N ILE A 10 -3.37 6.45 1.93
CA ILE A 10 -2.16 7.27 2.06
C ILE A 10 -2.07 7.88 3.46
N ILE A 11 -1.02 7.49 4.18
CA ILE A 11 -0.64 8.04 5.48
C ILE A 11 0.47 9.07 5.26
N ALA A 12 0.18 10.33 5.57
CA ALA A 12 1.20 11.37 5.68
C ALA A 12 1.85 11.29 7.06
N GLU A 13 3.09 10.78 7.12
CA GLU A 13 3.85 10.66 8.37
C GLU A 13 4.48 12.01 8.72
N ALA A 14 3.84 12.75 9.63
CA ALA A 14 4.46 13.91 10.24
C ALA A 14 5.61 13.47 11.19
N GLY A 15 5.49 12.28 11.78
CA GLY A 15 6.52 11.70 12.65
C GLY A 15 6.89 12.68 13.77
N VAL A 16 8.16 13.08 13.77
CA VAL A 16 8.74 14.08 14.68
C VAL A 16 9.11 15.41 13.98
N ASN A 17 8.72 15.62 12.71
CA ASN A 17 9.02 16.85 11.93
C ASN A 17 8.35 18.12 12.49
N HIS A 18 7.54 17.98 13.54
CA HIS A 18 7.03 19.10 14.32
C HIS A 18 8.07 19.69 15.29
N ASP A 19 9.24 19.06 15.45
CA ASP A 19 10.36 19.56 16.27
C ASP A 19 9.99 19.87 17.74
N GLY A 20 9.01 19.15 18.31
CA GLY A 20 8.49 19.42 19.65
C GLY A 20 7.57 20.65 19.74
N ASP A 21 7.17 21.24 18.62
CA ASP A 21 6.28 22.39 18.54
C ASP A 21 4.85 22.01 18.13
N LEU A 22 3.86 22.39 18.95
CA LEU A 22 2.45 22.05 18.71
C LEU A 22 1.87 22.80 17.51
N ASP A 23 2.23 24.06 17.30
CA ASP A 23 1.68 24.83 16.18
C ASP A 23 2.22 24.28 14.84
N GLU A 24 3.47 23.83 14.82
CA GLU A 24 4.05 23.12 13.68
C GLU A 24 3.36 21.77 13.43
N ALA A 25 3.04 21.01 14.49
CA ALA A 25 2.25 19.78 14.34
C ALA A 25 0.87 20.06 13.69
N LEU A 26 0.21 21.14 14.09
CA LEU A 26 -1.08 21.56 13.50
C LEU A 26 -0.94 22.03 12.05
N ARG A 27 0.18 22.67 11.68
CA ARG A 27 0.48 22.99 10.27
C ARG A 27 0.65 21.73 9.43
N LEU A 28 1.32 20.71 9.96
CA LEU A 28 1.47 19.41 9.29
C LEU A 28 0.13 18.70 9.09
N VAL A 29 -0.79 18.78 10.07
CA VAL A 29 -2.18 18.31 9.91
C VAL A 29 -2.85 19.01 8.73
N ALA A 30 -2.83 20.34 8.69
CA ALA A 30 -3.45 21.11 7.62
C ALA A 30 -2.82 20.81 6.25
N ALA A 31 -1.51 20.63 6.19
CA ALA A 31 -0.79 20.26 4.98
C ALA A 31 -1.16 18.85 4.48
N ALA A 32 -1.26 17.86 5.37
CA ALA A 32 -1.69 16.51 5.04
C ALA A 32 -3.13 16.50 4.47
N ALA A 33 -4.04 17.21 5.14
CA ALA A 33 -5.44 17.33 4.71
C ALA A 33 -5.55 18.04 3.35
N THR A 34 -4.86 19.16 3.17
CA THR A 34 -4.83 19.90 1.90
C THR A 34 -4.25 19.07 0.75
N ALA A 35 -3.26 18.24 1.04
CA ALA A 35 -2.70 17.30 0.06
C ALA A 35 -3.67 16.16 -0.32
N GLY A 36 -4.71 15.93 0.48
CA GLY A 36 -5.71 14.87 0.30
C GLY A 36 -5.28 13.52 0.85
N ALA A 37 -4.36 13.49 1.82
CA ALA A 37 -4.01 12.26 2.53
C ALA A 37 -5.23 11.72 3.30
N ASP A 38 -5.30 10.40 3.50
CA ASP A 38 -6.41 9.77 4.24
C ASP A 38 -6.19 9.84 5.76
N THR A 39 -4.92 9.85 6.16
CA THR A 39 -4.46 9.80 7.54
C THR A 39 -3.23 10.67 7.69
N VAL A 40 -3.12 11.40 8.81
CA VAL A 40 -1.85 11.98 9.28
C VAL A 40 -1.37 11.18 10.49
N LYS A 41 -0.08 10.84 10.50
CA LYS A 41 0.54 10.04 11.56
C LYS A 41 1.66 10.78 12.28
N PHE A 42 1.72 10.59 13.59
CA PHE A 42 2.76 11.10 14.50
C PHE A 42 3.46 9.97 15.25
N GLN A 43 4.36 10.33 16.16
CA GLN A 43 5.03 9.42 17.08
C GLN A 43 4.81 9.87 18.53
N THR A 44 4.46 8.93 19.41
CA THR A 44 4.21 9.22 20.84
C THR A 44 5.04 8.29 21.69
N PHE A 45 5.95 8.85 22.47
CA PHE A 45 6.90 8.12 23.29
C PHE A 45 7.18 8.86 24.59
N ASP A 46 7.51 8.12 25.64
CA ASP A 46 8.24 8.64 26.78
C ASP A 46 9.75 8.58 26.48
N PRO A 47 10.44 9.73 26.39
CA PRO A 47 11.88 9.77 26.11
C PRO A 47 12.73 8.94 27.09
N ASP A 48 12.29 8.83 28.35
CA ASP A 48 13.05 8.19 29.42
C ASP A 48 12.84 6.67 29.45
N GLU A 49 11.73 6.18 28.89
CA GLU A 49 11.49 4.74 28.70
C GLU A 49 12.02 4.23 27.36
N LEU A 50 12.01 5.07 26.32
CA LEU A 50 12.37 4.66 24.96
C LEU A 50 13.88 4.46 24.75
N ALA A 51 14.73 5.30 25.37
CA ALA A 51 16.17 5.22 25.19
C ALA A 51 16.93 5.41 26.50
N THR A 52 17.97 4.60 26.71
CA THR A 52 18.90 4.86 27.81
C THR A 52 19.66 6.17 27.56
N ALA A 53 20.10 6.83 28.64
CA ALA A 53 20.85 8.08 28.53
C ALA A 53 22.12 7.96 27.65
N SER A 54 22.71 6.77 27.57
CA SER A 54 23.91 6.48 26.76
C SER A 54 23.61 5.88 25.39
N ALA A 55 22.34 5.81 24.97
CA ALA A 55 21.98 5.23 23.68
C ALA A 55 22.58 6.07 22.54
N PRO A 56 23.35 5.45 21.62
CA PRO A 56 23.93 6.17 20.50
C PRO A 56 22.86 6.54 19.48
N THR A 57 22.97 7.72 18.88
CA THR A 57 22.19 8.05 17.68
C THR A 57 22.60 7.17 16.50
N ALA A 58 21.63 6.78 15.67
CA ALA A 58 21.93 6.11 14.41
C ALA A 58 22.77 7.01 13.49
N ALA A 59 23.57 6.43 12.59
CA ALA A 59 24.47 7.19 11.71
C ALA A 59 23.75 8.27 10.91
N TYR A 60 22.56 7.97 10.37
CA TYR A 60 21.76 8.93 9.62
C TYR A 60 21.24 10.10 10.48
N GLN A 61 20.98 9.87 11.77
CA GLN A 61 20.54 10.91 12.71
C GLN A 61 21.70 11.86 13.03
N ALA A 62 22.89 11.30 13.28
CA ALA A 62 24.10 12.08 13.48
C ALA A 62 24.44 12.94 12.24
N GLU A 63 24.32 12.37 11.03
CA GLU A 63 24.49 13.10 9.76
C GLU A 63 23.40 14.15 9.49
N ALA A 64 22.25 14.03 10.15
CA ALA A 64 21.17 15.01 10.12
C ALA A 64 21.34 16.15 11.15
N GLY A 65 22.43 16.12 11.92
CA GLY A 65 22.76 17.14 12.91
C GLY A 65 22.16 16.88 14.29
N GLU A 66 21.62 15.68 14.53
CA GLU A 66 21.22 15.26 15.87
C GLU A 66 22.48 14.97 16.69
N GLY A 67 22.54 15.54 17.90
CA GLY A 67 23.70 15.38 18.80
C GLY A 67 23.99 13.91 19.12
N ALA A 68 25.14 13.64 19.76
CA ALA A 68 25.62 12.26 19.96
C ALA A 68 24.69 11.36 20.81
N GLU A 69 23.78 11.94 21.59
CA GLU A 69 22.93 11.21 22.56
C GLU A 69 21.46 11.23 22.14
N GLN A 70 20.90 10.04 21.91
CA GLN A 70 19.54 9.87 21.42
C GLN A 70 18.47 10.41 22.39
N ALA A 71 18.70 10.26 23.71
CA ALA A 71 17.78 10.73 24.74
C ALA A 71 17.56 12.26 24.70
N THR A 72 18.62 13.03 24.41
CA THR A 72 18.54 14.49 24.30
C THR A 72 17.68 14.92 23.11
N MET A 73 17.83 14.24 21.97
CA MET A 73 16.98 14.44 20.80
C MET A 73 15.51 14.09 21.12
N LEU A 74 15.25 12.92 21.71
CA LEU A 74 13.88 12.48 22.03
C LEU A 74 13.18 13.46 22.98
N ARG A 75 13.87 13.95 24.01
CA ARG A 75 13.30 14.94 24.94
C ARG A 75 12.95 16.27 24.25
N ARG A 76 13.74 16.71 23.27
CA ARG A 76 13.44 17.90 22.46
C ARG A 76 12.19 17.71 21.60
N LEU A 77 12.02 16.51 21.05
CA LEU A 77 10.95 16.20 20.10
C LEU A 77 9.62 15.81 20.78
N ALA A 78 9.66 15.42 22.06
CA ALA A 78 8.47 14.97 22.77
C ALA A 78 7.46 16.11 23.00
N LEU A 79 6.18 15.80 22.72
CA LEU A 79 5.05 16.65 23.06
C LEU A 79 4.33 16.12 24.31
N PRO A 80 3.79 17.00 25.18
CA PRO A 80 3.00 16.56 26.33
C PRO A 80 1.70 15.88 25.88
N LEU A 81 1.16 14.96 26.69
CA LEU A 81 -0.06 14.21 26.35
C LEU A 81 -1.28 15.08 25.99
N SER A 82 -1.39 16.28 26.59
CA SER A 82 -2.45 17.24 26.26
C SER A 82 -2.39 17.75 24.82
N ALA A 83 -1.21 17.78 24.21
CA ALA A 83 -1.02 18.17 22.81
C ALA A 83 -1.73 17.20 21.87
N TRP A 84 -1.62 15.89 22.12
CA TRP A 84 -2.21 14.86 21.24
C TRP A 84 -3.73 14.93 21.17
N LYS A 85 -4.41 15.28 22.28
CA LYS A 85 -5.86 15.51 22.27
C LYS A 85 -6.25 16.67 21.33
N ARG A 86 -5.44 17.74 21.32
CA ARG A 86 -5.67 18.89 20.43
C ARG A 86 -5.39 18.52 18.98
N ILE A 87 -4.25 17.87 18.71
CA ILE A 87 -3.87 17.45 17.36
C ILE A 87 -4.95 16.54 16.76
N ALA A 88 -5.46 15.57 17.53
CA ALA A 88 -6.50 14.66 17.06
C ALA A 88 -7.82 15.38 16.72
N ARG A 89 -8.26 16.33 17.56
CA ARG A 89 -9.46 17.13 17.28
C ARG A 89 -9.33 17.97 16.01
N GLU A 90 -8.18 18.62 15.81
CA GLU A 90 -7.91 19.41 14.61
C GLU A 90 -7.81 18.51 13.37
N THR A 91 -7.26 17.30 13.53
CA THR A 91 -7.19 16.28 12.46
C THR A 91 -8.59 15.84 12.03
N GLU A 92 -9.46 15.54 12.99
CA GLU A 92 -10.87 15.20 12.74
C GLU A 92 -11.62 16.35 12.08
N ALA A 93 -11.40 17.60 12.52
CA ALA A 93 -12.00 18.80 11.91
C ALA A 93 -11.58 19.01 10.45
N CYS A 94 -10.40 18.53 10.07
CA CYS A 94 -9.90 18.51 8.69
C CYS A 94 -10.44 17.35 7.85
N GLY A 95 -11.21 16.42 8.44
CA GLY A 95 -11.84 15.30 7.73
C GLY A 95 -10.90 14.16 7.36
N ILE A 96 -9.72 14.07 7.99
CA ILE A 96 -8.76 12.98 7.82
C ILE A 96 -8.59 12.21 9.14
N ARG A 97 -8.00 11.01 9.09
CA ARG A 97 -7.81 10.21 10.30
C ARG A 97 -6.54 10.60 11.05
N PHE A 98 -6.62 10.57 12.38
CA PHE A 98 -5.47 10.68 13.26
C PHE A 98 -4.87 9.29 13.52
N LEU A 99 -3.54 9.20 13.50
CA LEU A 99 -2.78 8.02 13.90
C LEU A 99 -1.53 8.48 14.65
N SER A 100 -1.05 7.66 15.59
CA SER A 100 0.28 7.82 16.14
C SER A 100 0.93 6.45 16.34
N THR A 101 2.25 6.40 16.34
CA THR A 101 3.04 5.22 16.67
C THR A 101 3.38 5.30 18.16
N PRO A 102 2.68 4.55 19.05
CA PRO A 102 3.08 4.45 20.44
C PRO A 102 4.31 3.56 20.60
N PHE A 103 5.23 3.95 21.46
CA PHE A 103 6.41 3.16 21.81
C PHE A 103 6.27 2.40 23.14
N ASP A 104 5.13 2.55 23.81
CA ASP A 104 4.77 1.87 25.04
C ASP A 104 3.24 1.65 25.12
N ALA A 105 2.82 0.71 25.98
CA ALA A 105 1.42 0.33 26.11
C ALA A 105 0.54 1.40 26.78
N ALA A 106 1.12 2.27 27.62
CA ALA A 106 0.38 3.33 28.30
C ALA A 106 0.01 4.45 27.32
N SER A 107 0.97 4.87 26.49
CA SER A 107 0.77 5.79 25.36
C SER A 107 -0.25 5.25 24.37
N ALA A 108 -0.18 3.96 24.02
CA ALA A 108 -1.15 3.33 23.12
C ALA A 108 -2.58 3.41 23.68
N ARG A 109 -2.76 3.08 24.97
CA ARG A 109 -4.06 3.16 25.65
C ARG A 109 -4.57 4.59 25.72
N PHE A 110 -3.72 5.54 26.08
CA PHE A 110 -4.06 6.96 26.08
C PHE A 110 -4.57 7.42 24.71
N LEU A 111 -3.85 7.11 23.63
CA LEU A 111 -4.24 7.50 22.28
C LEU A 111 -5.59 6.87 21.87
N ILE A 112 -5.81 5.59 22.20
CA ILE A 112 -7.11 4.94 21.91
C ILE A 112 -8.25 5.63 22.67
N ASP A 113 -8.09 5.83 23.98
CA ASP A 113 -9.17 6.29 24.85
C ASP A 113 -9.45 7.80 24.71
N GLU A 114 -8.42 8.60 24.46
CA GLU A 114 -8.51 10.07 24.51
C GLU A 114 -8.49 10.75 23.15
N THR A 115 -8.01 10.07 22.10
CA THR A 115 -7.97 10.61 20.74
C THR A 115 -8.82 9.84 19.74
N GLY A 116 -9.47 8.76 20.18
CA GLY A 116 -10.27 7.90 19.30
C GLY A 116 -9.44 7.11 18.29
N MET A 117 -8.13 6.91 18.55
CA MET A 117 -7.26 6.17 17.64
C MET A 117 -7.77 4.73 17.46
N ASP A 118 -8.09 4.35 16.23
CA ASP A 118 -8.81 3.11 15.91
C ASP A 118 -7.92 1.92 15.57
N ARG A 119 -6.61 2.15 15.42
CA ARG A 119 -5.59 1.15 15.06
C ARG A 119 -4.21 1.54 15.57
N ILE A 120 -3.32 0.57 15.69
CA ILE A 120 -2.00 0.74 16.26
C ILE A 120 -0.94 0.58 15.18
N LYS A 121 -0.08 1.59 15.00
CA LYS A 121 1.13 1.47 14.21
C LYS A 121 2.28 0.96 15.10
N VAL A 122 3.03 -0.03 14.62
CA VAL A 122 4.28 -0.49 15.24
C VAL A 122 5.44 -0.16 14.31
N GLY A 123 6.40 0.62 14.80
CA GLY A 123 7.62 0.97 14.07
C GLY A 123 8.56 -0.23 13.88
N SER A 124 9.46 -0.16 12.90
CA SER A 124 10.38 -1.28 12.61
C SER A 124 11.37 -1.59 13.73
N GLY A 125 11.75 -0.58 14.53
CA GLY A 125 12.58 -0.80 15.73
C GLY A 125 11.91 -1.69 16.77
N GLU A 126 10.58 -1.74 16.80
CA GLU A 126 9.82 -2.47 17.81
C GLU A 126 9.28 -3.82 17.32
N LEU A 127 9.45 -4.19 16.05
CA LEU A 127 8.85 -5.42 15.50
C LEU A 127 9.25 -6.68 16.30
N THR A 128 10.52 -6.76 16.73
CA THR A 128 11.06 -7.88 17.49
C THR A 128 10.85 -7.75 19.00
N ASN A 129 10.29 -6.62 19.47
CA ASN A 129 9.90 -6.39 20.85
C ASN A 129 8.57 -7.10 21.16
N LEU A 130 8.59 -8.43 21.13
CA LEU A 130 7.40 -9.27 21.31
C LEU A 130 6.61 -8.97 22.60
N PRO A 131 7.24 -8.63 23.75
CA PRO A 131 6.50 -8.19 24.94
C PRO A 131 5.63 -6.96 24.67
N LEU A 132 6.17 -5.92 24.04
CA LEU A 132 5.40 -4.74 23.67
C LEU A 132 4.30 -5.08 22.67
N LEU A 133 4.60 -5.86 21.62
CA LEU A 133 3.60 -6.29 20.63
C LEU A 133 2.43 -7.03 21.29
N LEU A 134 2.70 -7.86 22.30
CA LEU A 134 1.67 -8.57 23.04
C LEU A 134 0.76 -7.61 23.80
N ASP A 135 1.34 -6.65 24.52
CA ASP A 135 0.59 -5.65 25.27
C ASP A 135 -0.27 -4.79 24.33
N LEU A 136 0.28 -4.39 23.18
CA LEU A 136 -0.46 -3.65 22.15
C LEU A 136 -1.58 -4.50 21.52
N ALA A 137 -1.34 -5.77 21.22
CA ALA A 137 -2.34 -6.67 20.65
C ALA A 137 -3.53 -6.85 21.60
N ARG A 138 -3.28 -6.95 22.91
CA ARG A 138 -4.31 -7.08 23.96
C ARG A 138 -5.21 -5.84 24.10
N LEU A 139 -4.84 -4.70 23.50
CA LEU A 139 -5.72 -3.53 23.38
C LEU A 139 -6.84 -3.75 22.34
N GLY A 140 -6.79 -4.85 21.57
CA GLY A 140 -7.89 -5.28 20.70
C GLY A 140 -8.11 -4.41 19.47
N ARG A 141 -7.11 -3.63 19.05
CA ARG A 141 -7.16 -2.77 17.85
C ARG A 141 -6.45 -3.44 16.67
N PRO A 142 -6.91 -3.22 15.43
CA PRO A 142 -6.13 -3.57 14.24
C PRO A 142 -4.72 -2.99 14.27
N MET A 143 -3.76 -3.68 13.65
CA MET A 143 -2.35 -3.31 13.73
C MET A 143 -1.70 -3.15 12.35
N LEU A 144 -0.76 -2.20 12.26
CA LEU A 144 0.09 -1.92 11.11
C LEU A 144 1.56 -2.12 11.52
N LEU A 145 2.20 -3.18 11.04
CA LEU A 145 3.54 -3.58 11.46
C LEU A 145 4.57 -3.22 10.40
N SER A 146 5.51 -2.30 10.67
CA SER A 146 6.63 -2.05 9.74
C SER A 146 7.76 -3.05 9.95
N THR A 147 8.35 -3.53 8.85
CA THR A 147 9.26 -4.68 8.86
C THR A 147 10.69 -4.38 8.41
N GLY A 148 11.10 -3.10 8.40
CA GLY A 148 12.49 -2.72 8.19
C GLY A 148 13.42 -3.45 9.16
N MET A 149 14.60 -3.85 8.68
CA MET A 149 15.61 -4.64 9.41
C MET A 149 15.22 -6.09 9.72
N ALA A 150 13.97 -6.49 9.49
CA ALA A 150 13.47 -7.81 9.88
C ALA A 150 13.64 -8.90 8.82
N THR A 151 13.84 -10.12 9.29
CA THR A 151 13.73 -11.35 8.53
C THR A 151 12.27 -11.82 8.45
N ILE A 152 11.97 -12.72 7.51
CA ILE A 152 10.62 -13.30 7.41
C ILE A 152 10.20 -14.09 8.67
N GLN A 153 11.16 -14.68 9.40
CA GLN A 153 10.85 -15.40 10.63
C GLN A 153 10.44 -14.42 11.75
N GLU A 154 11.12 -13.28 11.87
CA GLU A 154 10.75 -12.23 12.83
C GLU A 154 9.37 -11.63 12.51
N VAL A 155 9.04 -11.46 11.22
CA VAL A 155 7.68 -11.06 10.80
C VAL A 155 6.64 -12.09 11.23
N ARG A 156 6.93 -13.39 11.08
CA ARG A 156 6.02 -14.46 11.53
C ARG A 156 5.87 -14.51 13.04
N ASP A 157 6.96 -14.34 13.77
CA ASP A 157 6.95 -14.30 15.24
C ASP A 157 6.12 -13.11 15.72
N ALA A 158 6.27 -11.92 15.11
CA ALA A 158 5.44 -10.75 15.39
C ALA A 158 3.94 -10.98 15.10
N LEU A 159 3.61 -11.55 13.93
CA LEU A 159 2.22 -11.92 13.59
C LEU A 159 1.63 -12.95 14.57
N GLY A 160 2.44 -13.94 14.97
CA GLY A 160 2.08 -14.90 15.99
C GLY A 160 1.81 -14.26 17.35
N THR A 161 2.59 -13.24 17.73
CA THR A 161 2.39 -12.49 18.97
C THR A 161 1.08 -11.72 18.92
N VAL A 162 0.77 -11.07 17.78
CA VAL A 162 -0.51 -10.40 17.58
C VAL A 162 -1.68 -11.39 17.67
N ALA A 163 -1.58 -12.53 16.98
CA ALA A 163 -2.60 -13.58 17.04
C ALA A 163 -2.78 -14.14 18.45
N PHE A 164 -1.68 -14.42 19.16
CA PHE A 164 -1.71 -14.89 20.54
C PHE A 164 -2.40 -13.87 21.46
N GLY A 165 -2.09 -12.58 21.33
CA GLY A 165 -2.72 -11.52 22.13
C GLY A 165 -4.21 -11.33 21.84
N TRP A 166 -4.67 -11.64 20.62
CA TRP A 166 -6.09 -11.57 20.25
C TRP A 166 -6.89 -12.84 20.58
N LEU A 167 -6.25 -14.01 20.64
CA LEU A 167 -6.92 -15.31 20.78
C LEU A 167 -6.89 -15.86 22.20
N THR A 168 -5.92 -15.45 23.02
CA THR A 168 -5.71 -16.03 24.34
C THR A 168 -6.17 -15.12 25.47
N GLU A 169 -6.54 -15.73 26.58
CA GLU A 169 -6.90 -15.02 27.81
C GLU A 169 -5.68 -14.32 28.43
N ALA A 170 -5.90 -13.28 29.23
CA ALA A 170 -4.83 -12.47 29.80
C ALA A 170 -3.86 -13.26 30.72
N ASN A 171 -4.33 -14.37 31.30
CA ASN A 171 -3.56 -15.24 32.20
C ASN A 171 -2.74 -16.31 31.46
N GLU A 172 -2.91 -16.47 30.15
CA GLU A 172 -2.11 -17.42 29.36
C GLU A 172 -0.65 -16.95 29.32
N ARG A 173 0.29 -17.86 29.60
CA ARG A 173 1.72 -17.51 29.68
C ARG A 173 2.34 -17.45 28.29
N PRO A 174 2.86 -16.29 27.85
CA PRO A 174 3.50 -16.19 26.54
C PRO A 174 4.84 -16.93 26.52
N SER A 175 5.12 -17.60 25.41
CA SER A 175 6.43 -18.14 25.06
C SER A 175 6.59 -18.07 23.53
N LEU A 176 7.83 -18.13 23.04
CA LEU A 176 8.07 -18.13 21.60
C LEU A 176 7.43 -19.34 20.91
N GLU A 177 7.38 -20.49 21.60
CA GLU A 177 6.68 -21.68 21.12
C GLU A 177 5.16 -21.45 21.02
N ALA A 178 4.56 -20.86 22.06
CA ALA A 178 3.13 -20.56 22.07
C ALA A 178 2.75 -19.54 20.98
N VAL A 179 3.58 -18.51 20.79
CA VAL A 179 3.44 -17.50 19.73
C VAL A 179 3.49 -18.13 18.34
N ARG A 180 4.47 -19.00 18.09
CA ARG A 180 4.59 -19.70 16.81
C ARG A 180 3.45 -20.67 16.58
N HIS A 181 3.02 -21.38 17.62
CA HIS A 181 1.86 -22.26 17.55
C HIS A 181 0.59 -21.47 17.20
N ALA A 182 0.35 -20.34 17.88
CA ALA A 182 -0.77 -19.46 17.60
C ALA A 182 -0.77 -19.00 16.14
N TYR A 183 0.37 -18.63 15.57
CA TYR A 183 0.47 -18.21 14.17
C TYR A 183 0.00 -19.28 13.18
N GLU A 184 0.19 -20.56 13.47
CA GLU A 184 -0.16 -21.66 12.56
C GLU A 184 -1.64 -22.08 12.61
N THR A 185 -2.44 -21.54 13.54
CA THR A 185 -3.85 -21.92 13.65
C THR A 185 -4.70 -21.29 12.52
N PRO A 186 -5.73 -22.01 12.01
CA PRO A 186 -6.66 -21.44 11.02
C PRO A 186 -7.37 -20.17 11.51
N GLU A 187 -7.68 -20.09 12.80
CA GLU A 187 -8.27 -18.92 13.45
C GLU A 187 -7.34 -17.72 13.36
N ALA A 188 -6.04 -17.92 13.63
CA ALA A 188 -5.03 -16.87 13.49
C ALA A 188 -4.92 -16.38 12.05
N LYS A 189 -4.86 -17.28 11.06
CA LYS A 189 -4.82 -16.87 9.63
C LYS A 189 -6.02 -16.01 9.26
N THR A 190 -7.20 -16.33 9.79
CA THR A 190 -8.42 -15.57 9.53
C THR A 190 -8.36 -14.16 10.14
N ILE A 191 -8.02 -14.04 11.43
CA ILE A 191 -8.00 -12.72 12.11
C ILE A 191 -6.82 -11.85 11.69
N LEU A 192 -5.70 -12.45 11.26
CA LEU A 192 -4.53 -11.73 10.73
C LEU A 192 -4.76 -11.22 9.31
N GLY A 193 -5.79 -11.70 8.61
CA GLY A 193 -6.11 -11.26 7.24
C GLY A 193 -6.44 -9.77 7.09
N ARG A 194 -6.66 -9.08 8.21
CA ARG A 194 -6.86 -7.61 8.29
C ARG A 194 -5.64 -6.86 8.81
N THR A 195 -4.59 -7.54 9.23
CA THR A 195 -3.33 -6.93 9.70
C THR A 195 -2.56 -6.40 8.50
N VAL A 196 -2.06 -5.17 8.59
CA VAL A 196 -1.23 -4.59 7.55
C VAL A 196 0.23 -4.84 7.89
N VAL A 197 0.97 -5.45 6.97
CA VAL A 197 2.42 -5.65 7.09
C VAL A 197 3.11 -4.76 6.08
N MET A 198 3.89 -3.81 6.59
CA MET A 198 4.46 -2.70 5.84
C MET A 198 5.92 -2.99 5.49
N GLN A 199 6.22 -3.29 4.23
CA GLN A 199 7.61 -3.38 3.75
C GLN A 199 8.28 -2.02 3.95
N CYS A 200 9.51 -2.01 4.44
CA CYS A 200 10.21 -0.80 4.81
C CYS A 200 11.72 -0.99 4.72
N VAL A 201 12.46 0.06 4.41
CA VAL A 201 13.93 0.11 4.51
C VAL A 201 14.28 1.21 5.50
N THR A 202 14.93 0.87 6.61
CA THR A 202 15.31 1.82 7.67
C THR A 202 16.57 2.59 7.25
N ALA A 203 16.40 3.50 6.30
CA ALA A 203 17.41 4.44 5.82
C ALA A 203 16.69 5.71 5.36
N TYR A 204 17.25 6.89 5.67
CA TYR A 204 16.57 8.18 5.50
C TYR A 204 17.50 9.18 4.78
N PRO A 205 17.52 9.24 3.44
CA PRO A 205 16.64 8.51 2.52
C PRO A 205 17.13 7.09 2.19
N ALA A 206 16.19 6.21 1.84
CA ALA A 206 16.46 4.88 1.34
C ALA A 206 16.83 4.90 -0.15
N PRO A 207 17.87 4.18 -0.59
CA PRO A 207 18.20 4.02 -2.01
C PRO A 207 17.08 3.32 -2.78
N HIS A 208 16.75 3.81 -3.98
CA HIS A 208 15.67 3.25 -4.81
C HIS A 208 15.91 1.78 -5.19
N ASP A 209 17.16 1.40 -5.45
CA ASP A 209 17.56 0.04 -5.81
C ASP A 209 17.48 -0.96 -4.64
N GLN A 210 17.32 -0.45 -3.41
CA GLN A 210 17.18 -1.23 -2.18
C GLN A 210 15.74 -1.27 -1.63
N ALA A 211 14.79 -0.57 -2.28
CA ALA A 211 13.38 -0.52 -1.83
C ALA A 211 12.70 -1.91 -1.69
N ASN A 212 13.16 -2.89 -2.49
CA ASN A 212 12.79 -4.30 -2.39
C ASN A 212 11.28 -4.61 -2.45
N LEU A 213 10.57 -3.98 -3.39
CA LEU A 213 9.09 -4.07 -3.49
C LEU A 213 8.52 -5.47 -3.77
N ARG A 214 9.33 -6.44 -4.22
CA ARG A 214 8.87 -7.83 -4.44
C ARG A 214 8.49 -8.53 -3.13
N VAL A 215 8.93 -8.03 -1.97
CA VAL A 215 8.52 -8.56 -0.66
C VAL A 215 7.01 -8.42 -0.43
N LEU A 216 6.33 -7.48 -1.09
CA LEU A 216 4.88 -7.33 -1.01
C LEU A 216 4.13 -8.60 -1.45
N ASP A 217 4.66 -9.33 -2.43
CA ASP A 217 4.11 -10.63 -2.85
C ASP A 217 4.24 -11.68 -1.74
N THR A 218 5.34 -11.63 -0.99
CA THR A 218 5.57 -12.51 0.16
C THR A 218 4.53 -12.25 1.24
N TYR A 219 4.22 -10.97 1.53
CA TYR A 219 3.19 -10.62 2.51
C TYR A 219 1.79 -11.04 2.05
N ALA A 220 1.46 -10.85 0.77
CA ALA A 220 0.21 -11.35 0.22
C ALA A 220 0.08 -12.88 0.38
N ALA A 221 1.17 -13.62 0.15
CA ALA A 221 1.21 -15.07 0.34
C ALA A 221 1.12 -15.53 1.81
N LEU A 222 1.45 -14.66 2.78
CA LEU A 222 1.18 -14.93 4.21
C LEU A 222 -0.29 -14.74 4.58
N GLY A 223 -1.12 -14.22 3.66
CA GLY A 223 -2.53 -13.95 3.90
C GLY A 223 -2.81 -12.66 4.66
N VAL A 224 -1.82 -11.77 4.81
CA VAL A 224 -1.97 -10.44 5.43
C VAL A 224 -2.17 -9.35 4.37
N VAL A 225 -2.52 -8.13 4.78
CA VAL A 225 -2.63 -6.98 3.87
C VAL A 225 -1.24 -6.38 3.61
N PRO A 226 -0.72 -6.38 2.37
CA PRO A 226 0.56 -5.74 2.09
C PRO A 226 0.45 -4.22 2.17
N GLY A 227 1.41 -3.57 2.80
CA GLY A 227 1.60 -2.12 2.77
C GLY A 227 3.06 -1.74 2.58
N TYR A 228 3.35 -0.46 2.43
CA TYR A 228 4.70 0.05 2.19
C TYR A 228 4.95 1.34 2.97
N SER A 229 6.00 1.34 3.80
CA SER A 229 6.50 2.51 4.51
C SER A 229 7.74 3.00 3.80
N ASP A 230 7.63 4.19 3.20
CA ASP A 230 8.55 4.66 2.17
C ASP A 230 9.46 5.78 2.68
N HIS A 231 10.78 5.56 2.59
CA HIS A 231 11.81 6.55 2.91
C HIS A 231 12.67 6.91 1.70
N THR A 232 12.30 6.49 0.49
CA THR A 232 13.01 6.90 -0.73
C THR A 232 12.71 8.35 -1.09
N LEU A 233 13.50 8.95 -1.98
CA LEU A 233 13.18 10.28 -2.50
C LEU A 233 12.08 10.20 -3.58
N GLY A 234 11.21 11.21 -3.60
CA GLY A 234 10.12 11.31 -4.58
C GLY A 234 8.96 10.34 -4.32
N THR A 235 8.13 10.14 -5.35
CA THR A 235 6.86 9.39 -5.23
C THR A 235 6.86 8.03 -5.92
N ASP A 236 7.85 7.76 -6.77
CA ASP A 236 7.79 6.65 -7.73
C ASP A 236 7.78 5.29 -7.04
N THR A 237 8.54 5.13 -5.95
CA THR A 237 8.58 3.88 -5.20
C THR A 237 7.24 3.57 -4.55
N ALA A 238 6.59 4.55 -3.92
CA ALA A 238 5.25 4.40 -3.37
C ALA A 238 4.22 4.03 -4.46
N LEU A 239 4.25 4.70 -5.63
CA LEU A 239 3.33 4.37 -6.73
C LEU A 239 3.57 2.96 -7.29
N ALA A 240 4.83 2.54 -7.40
CA ALA A 240 5.19 1.18 -7.79
C ALA A 240 4.75 0.15 -6.74
N ALA A 241 4.81 0.47 -5.45
CA ALA A 241 4.31 -0.39 -4.37
C ALA A 241 2.79 -0.60 -4.48
N ILE A 242 2.02 0.46 -4.78
CA ILE A 242 0.57 0.35 -5.04
C ILE A 242 0.31 -0.56 -6.23
N ALA A 243 1.05 -0.37 -7.33
CA ALA A 243 0.92 -1.23 -8.52
C ALA A 243 1.27 -2.70 -8.23
N ARG A 244 2.08 -2.96 -7.18
CA ARG A 244 2.43 -4.30 -6.71
C ARG A 244 1.51 -4.83 -5.60
N GLY A 245 0.39 -4.16 -5.32
CA GLY A 245 -0.64 -4.64 -4.40
C GLY A 245 -0.57 -4.06 -2.98
N ALA A 246 0.29 -3.07 -2.72
CA ALA A 246 0.24 -2.35 -1.44
C ALA A 246 -1.10 -1.62 -1.28
N ARG A 247 -1.74 -1.80 -0.12
CA ARG A 247 -3.04 -1.23 0.24
C ARG A 247 -2.96 -0.06 1.21
N VAL A 248 -1.78 0.12 1.81
CA VAL A 248 -1.44 1.27 2.65
C VAL A 248 -0.05 1.74 2.24
N ILE A 249 0.09 3.04 1.98
CA ILE A 249 1.36 3.73 1.80
C ILE A 249 1.55 4.69 2.97
N GLU A 250 2.73 4.66 3.57
CA GLU A 250 3.19 5.65 4.54
C GLU A 250 4.38 6.40 3.95
N LYS A 251 4.34 7.74 3.98
CA LYS A 251 5.40 8.61 3.46
C LYS A 251 5.56 9.82 4.35
N HIS A 252 6.80 10.16 4.71
CA HIS A 252 7.05 11.31 5.57
C HIS A 252 6.63 12.63 4.91
N LEU A 253 6.09 13.54 5.71
CA LEU A 253 5.65 14.89 5.35
C LEU A 253 6.43 15.91 6.17
N THR A 254 6.92 16.94 5.50
CA THR A 254 7.53 18.11 6.15
C THR A 254 7.04 19.39 5.50
N MET A 255 7.16 20.52 6.22
CA MET A 255 6.94 21.85 5.65
C MET A 255 8.16 22.35 4.85
N ASP A 256 9.36 21.86 5.18
CA ASP A 256 10.62 22.25 4.55
C ASP A 256 11.64 21.12 4.75
N ARG A 257 12.08 20.51 3.63
CA ARG A 257 13.05 19.40 3.67
C ARG A 257 14.49 19.81 3.97
N THR A 258 14.78 21.12 3.94
CA THR A 258 16.12 21.65 4.16
C THR A 258 16.43 21.87 5.65
N ARG A 259 15.42 21.81 6.51
CA ARG A 259 15.58 21.89 7.97
C ARG A 259 16.41 20.73 8.52
N PRO A 260 17.19 20.98 9.60
CA PRO A 260 17.82 19.90 10.35
C PRO A 260 16.75 19.03 11.01
N GLY A 261 17.10 17.78 11.31
CA GLY A 261 16.16 16.82 11.87
C GLY A 261 16.27 15.45 11.20
N PRO A 262 15.93 14.36 11.92
CA PRO A 262 16.23 13.00 11.48
C PRO A 262 15.50 12.63 10.18
N ASP A 263 14.31 13.19 9.95
CA ASP A 263 13.40 12.71 8.91
C ASP A 263 13.15 13.72 7.77
N HIS A 264 13.54 14.99 7.95
CA HIS A 264 13.26 16.07 6.98
C HIS A 264 13.79 15.75 5.57
N LYS A 265 15.02 15.22 5.46
CA LYS A 265 15.66 14.92 4.17
C LYS A 265 14.91 13.87 3.35
N ALA A 266 14.26 12.91 3.99
CA ALA A 266 13.50 11.85 3.34
C ALA A 266 12.02 12.21 3.12
N SER A 267 11.57 13.36 3.63
CA SER A 267 10.19 13.79 3.61
C SER A 267 9.77 14.46 2.29
N LEU A 268 8.50 14.29 1.93
CA LEU A 268 7.84 15.09 0.90
C LEU A 268 7.38 16.41 1.48
N GLU A 269 7.40 17.46 0.66
CA GLU A 269 6.73 18.73 0.96
C GLU A 269 5.25 18.66 0.53
N PRO A 270 4.38 19.59 0.96
CA PRO A 270 2.93 19.46 0.78
C PRO A 270 2.49 19.30 -0.69
N VAL A 271 3.16 19.99 -1.62
CA VAL A 271 2.86 19.89 -3.06
C VAL A 271 3.18 18.48 -3.60
N GLU A 272 4.30 17.90 -3.17
CA GLU A 272 4.72 16.56 -3.58
C GLU A 272 3.87 15.47 -2.91
N MET A 273 3.45 15.69 -1.66
CA MET A 273 2.46 14.82 -1.01
C MET A 273 1.15 14.80 -1.80
N ALA A 274 0.69 15.96 -2.28
CA ALA A 274 -0.50 16.04 -3.13
C ALA A 274 -0.28 15.34 -4.49
N VAL A 275 0.94 15.36 -5.03
CA VAL A 275 1.31 14.58 -6.22
C VAL A 275 1.22 13.08 -5.94
N LEU A 276 1.75 12.61 -4.79
CA LEU A 276 1.66 11.21 -4.36
C LEU A 276 0.20 10.77 -4.24
N VAL A 277 -0.63 11.53 -3.52
CA VAL A 277 -2.06 11.21 -3.34
C VAL A 277 -2.77 11.11 -4.70
N ARG A 278 -2.63 12.12 -5.57
CA ARG A 278 -3.25 12.07 -6.91
C ARG A 278 -2.72 10.90 -7.73
N GLY A 279 -1.42 10.62 -7.66
CA GLY A 279 -0.79 9.47 -8.31
C GLY A 279 -1.38 8.15 -7.83
N ALA A 280 -1.54 7.99 -6.52
CA ALA A 280 -2.12 6.79 -5.92
C ALA A 280 -3.54 6.53 -6.42
N ARG A 281 -4.40 7.57 -6.44
CA ARG A 281 -5.76 7.47 -6.97
C ARG A 281 -5.76 7.07 -8.46
N ARG A 282 -4.86 7.65 -9.27
CA ARG A 282 -4.72 7.28 -10.68
C ARG A 282 -4.24 5.85 -10.86
N VAL A 283 -3.21 5.41 -10.13
CA VAL A 283 -2.69 4.04 -10.22
C VAL A 283 -3.77 3.02 -9.85
N THR A 284 -4.53 3.26 -8.77
CA THR A 284 -5.65 2.38 -8.41
C THR A 284 -6.69 2.26 -9.54
N GLN A 285 -7.00 3.36 -10.24
CA GLN A 285 -7.89 3.32 -11.41
C GLN A 285 -7.26 2.57 -12.59
N MET A 286 -5.94 2.75 -12.81
CA MET A 286 -5.19 2.11 -13.91
C MET A 286 -5.10 0.59 -13.76
N LEU A 287 -5.11 0.06 -12.52
CA LEU A 287 -5.00 -1.38 -12.27
C LEU A 287 -6.16 -2.18 -12.89
N GLY A 288 -7.36 -1.60 -12.97
CA GLY A 288 -8.48 -2.20 -13.69
C GLY A 288 -8.88 -3.59 -13.18
N SER A 289 -9.11 -4.52 -14.12
CA SER A 289 -9.54 -5.89 -13.83
C SER A 289 -8.44 -6.90 -14.20
N GLU A 290 -8.35 -7.97 -13.41
CA GLU A 290 -7.55 -9.17 -13.72
C GLU A 290 -8.07 -9.95 -14.95
N ILE A 291 -9.30 -9.69 -15.38
CA ILE A 291 -9.92 -10.34 -16.55
C ILE A 291 -9.57 -9.55 -17.81
N LYS A 292 -8.83 -10.18 -18.74
CA LYS A 292 -8.60 -9.58 -20.07
C LYS A 292 -9.87 -9.63 -20.92
N ALA A 293 -10.50 -8.47 -21.07
CA ALA A 293 -11.56 -8.23 -22.03
C ALA A 293 -11.24 -6.96 -22.85
N PRO A 294 -11.92 -6.73 -23.99
CA PRO A 294 -11.97 -5.40 -24.60
C PRO A 294 -12.60 -4.41 -23.63
N VAL A 295 -12.01 -3.23 -23.47
CA VAL A 295 -12.64 -2.14 -22.71
C VAL A 295 -13.60 -1.36 -23.61
N GLU A 296 -14.50 -0.56 -23.03
CA GLU A 296 -15.50 0.23 -23.76
C GLU A 296 -14.87 1.07 -24.89
N ALA A 297 -13.72 1.70 -24.62
CA ALA A 297 -12.97 2.49 -25.60
C ALA A 297 -12.48 1.68 -26.82
N GLU A 298 -12.42 0.36 -26.74
CA GLU A 298 -12.01 -0.53 -27.83
C GLU A 298 -13.19 -1.09 -28.64
N VAL A 299 -14.41 -1.15 -28.06
CA VAL A 299 -15.55 -1.89 -28.65
C VAL A 299 -15.90 -1.38 -30.04
N GLY A 300 -16.01 -0.07 -30.21
CA GLY A 300 -16.30 0.53 -31.53
C GLY A 300 -15.19 0.27 -32.56
N ASN A 301 -13.94 0.20 -32.11
CA ASN A 301 -12.79 -0.05 -32.98
C ASN A 301 -12.69 -1.51 -33.42
N MET A 302 -13.32 -2.45 -32.70
CA MET A 302 -13.24 -3.87 -33.03
C MET A 302 -13.81 -4.18 -34.42
N ALA A 303 -14.96 -3.62 -34.78
CA ALA A 303 -15.58 -3.86 -36.09
C ALA A 303 -14.68 -3.38 -37.23
N VAL A 304 -13.99 -2.25 -37.06
CA VAL A 304 -13.15 -1.64 -38.10
C VAL A 304 -11.76 -2.27 -38.18
N ALA A 305 -11.14 -2.56 -37.03
CA ALA A 305 -9.74 -2.97 -36.97
C ALA A 305 -9.55 -4.49 -37.13
N ARG A 306 -10.54 -5.30 -36.70
CA ARG A 306 -10.49 -6.75 -36.84
C ARG A 306 -10.81 -7.16 -38.28
N ARG A 307 -10.21 -8.26 -38.70
CA ARG A 307 -10.53 -8.87 -39.99
C ARG A 307 -11.69 -9.83 -39.81
N GLY A 308 -12.54 -9.90 -40.83
CA GLY A 308 -13.46 -11.01 -41.05
C GLY A 308 -13.19 -11.65 -42.40
N LEU A 309 -13.77 -12.81 -42.64
CA LEU A 309 -13.64 -13.50 -43.92
C LEU A 309 -14.51 -12.80 -44.96
N VAL A 310 -13.86 -12.48 -46.09
CA VAL A 310 -14.52 -11.92 -47.26
C VAL A 310 -14.16 -12.73 -48.50
N ALA A 311 -15.00 -12.63 -49.51
CA ALA A 311 -14.65 -13.10 -50.85
C ALA A 311 -13.55 -12.22 -51.45
N ILE A 312 -12.46 -12.82 -51.90
CA ILE A 312 -11.35 -12.14 -52.62
C ILE A 312 -11.40 -12.38 -54.14
N ARG A 313 -12.36 -13.20 -54.58
CA ARG A 313 -12.76 -13.45 -55.98
C ARG A 313 -14.29 -13.52 -56.02
N GLU A 314 -14.88 -13.42 -57.21
CA GLU A 314 -16.30 -13.79 -57.35
C GLU A 314 -16.48 -15.29 -57.03
N ILE A 315 -17.57 -15.61 -56.34
CA ILE A 315 -17.95 -16.99 -55.97
C ILE A 315 -19.42 -17.16 -56.34
N ARG A 316 -19.77 -18.22 -57.07
CA ARG A 316 -21.16 -18.53 -57.43
C ARG A 316 -21.79 -19.50 -56.45
N ALA A 317 -23.11 -19.46 -56.32
CA ALA A 317 -23.84 -20.47 -55.58
C ALA A 317 -23.52 -21.87 -56.15
N GLY A 318 -23.15 -22.81 -55.27
CA GLY A 318 -22.67 -24.14 -55.65
C GLY A 318 -21.14 -24.30 -55.70
N ASP A 319 -20.37 -23.21 -55.71
CA ASP A 319 -18.90 -23.28 -55.69
C ASP A 319 -18.38 -23.72 -54.31
N SER A 320 -17.20 -24.34 -54.28
CA SER A 320 -16.50 -24.68 -53.04
C SER A 320 -15.72 -23.47 -52.50
N LEU A 321 -15.88 -23.15 -51.22
CA LEU A 321 -15.07 -22.15 -50.54
C LEU A 321 -13.63 -22.66 -50.36
N SER A 322 -12.63 -21.83 -50.62
CA SER A 322 -11.21 -22.20 -50.55
C SER A 322 -10.34 -21.01 -50.16
N THR A 323 -9.08 -21.26 -49.81
CA THR A 323 -8.09 -20.20 -49.54
C THR A 323 -7.76 -19.34 -50.76
N GLU A 324 -8.19 -19.73 -51.96
CA GLU A 324 -8.00 -18.94 -53.17
C GLU A 324 -9.13 -17.94 -53.43
N ASN A 325 -10.32 -18.16 -52.85
CA ASN A 325 -11.50 -17.33 -53.10
C ASN A 325 -12.03 -16.62 -51.84
N ILE A 326 -11.66 -17.04 -50.63
CA ILE A 326 -11.95 -16.32 -49.39
C ILE A 326 -10.67 -16.03 -48.59
N ALA A 327 -10.60 -14.87 -47.95
CA ALA A 327 -9.49 -14.53 -47.07
C ALA A 327 -9.89 -13.52 -45.99
N PRO A 328 -9.10 -13.43 -44.88
CA PRO A 328 -9.31 -12.42 -43.86
C PRO A 328 -8.95 -11.01 -44.37
N GLN A 329 -9.92 -10.09 -44.40
CA GLN A 329 -9.71 -8.66 -44.66
C GLN A 329 -10.47 -7.78 -43.66
N ARG A 330 -10.08 -6.51 -43.52
CA ARG A 330 -10.81 -5.54 -42.68
C ARG A 330 -12.05 -5.06 -43.42
N ALA A 331 -13.21 -5.57 -43.04
CA ALA A 331 -14.45 -5.35 -43.79
C ALA A 331 -15.64 -4.90 -42.93
N GLY A 332 -15.45 -4.69 -41.62
CA GLY A 332 -16.55 -4.29 -40.73
C GLY A 332 -17.42 -5.44 -40.23
N GLY A 333 -17.17 -6.68 -40.65
CA GLY A 333 -17.99 -7.85 -40.34
C GLY A 333 -17.51 -9.12 -41.03
N GLY A 334 -18.42 -10.06 -41.25
CA GLY A 334 -18.13 -11.41 -41.74
C GLY A 334 -17.70 -12.38 -40.65
N ALA A 335 -17.64 -13.66 -40.99
CA ALA A 335 -17.22 -14.74 -40.13
C ALA A 335 -15.80 -14.45 -39.59
N PRO A 336 -15.50 -14.79 -38.33
CA PRO A 336 -14.18 -14.58 -37.78
C PRO A 336 -13.15 -15.39 -38.60
N PRO A 337 -11.89 -14.90 -38.74
CA PRO A 337 -10.85 -15.61 -39.48
C PRO A 337 -10.59 -17.03 -39.01
N SER A 338 -10.87 -17.33 -37.74
CA SER A 338 -10.78 -18.68 -37.17
C SER A 338 -11.76 -19.68 -37.80
N ALA A 339 -12.87 -19.21 -38.38
CA ALA A 339 -13.82 -20.07 -39.08
C ALA A 339 -13.33 -20.53 -40.46
N LEU A 340 -12.19 -20.03 -40.94
CA LEU A 340 -11.69 -20.32 -42.29
C LEU A 340 -11.54 -21.82 -42.54
N TRP A 341 -10.95 -22.54 -41.60
CA TRP A 341 -10.68 -23.98 -41.74
C TRP A 341 -11.96 -24.80 -41.80
N ASP A 342 -13.00 -24.38 -41.08
CA ASP A 342 -14.30 -25.05 -41.09
C ASP A 342 -15.11 -24.72 -42.35
N LEU A 343 -14.83 -23.58 -42.98
CA LEU A 343 -15.51 -23.13 -44.18
C LEU A 343 -14.91 -23.68 -45.47
N ILE A 344 -13.61 -23.95 -45.51
CA ILE A 344 -12.95 -24.54 -46.68
C ILE A 344 -13.60 -25.88 -47.05
N GLY A 345 -13.92 -26.06 -48.33
CA GLY A 345 -14.59 -27.25 -48.84
C GLY A 345 -16.12 -27.21 -48.72
N ARG A 346 -16.70 -26.26 -47.97
CA ARG A 346 -18.16 -26.08 -47.93
C ARG A 346 -18.64 -25.40 -49.21
N THR A 347 -19.86 -25.73 -49.61
CA THR A 347 -20.51 -25.15 -50.78
C THR A 347 -21.10 -23.79 -50.47
N ALA A 348 -20.81 -22.79 -51.30
CA ALA A 348 -21.41 -21.46 -51.25
C ALA A 348 -22.92 -21.55 -51.50
N LYS A 349 -23.72 -21.00 -50.57
CA LYS A 349 -25.20 -21.03 -50.64
C LYS A 349 -25.80 -19.93 -51.52
N ARG A 350 -25.00 -18.92 -51.88
CA ARG A 350 -25.37 -17.77 -52.71
C ARG A 350 -24.14 -17.27 -53.47
N ASP A 351 -24.37 -16.36 -54.41
CA ASP A 351 -23.30 -15.63 -55.07
C ASP A 351 -22.66 -14.61 -54.12
N TYR A 352 -21.36 -14.38 -54.28
CA TYR A 352 -20.55 -13.37 -53.57
C TYR A 352 -19.73 -12.56 -54.56
N ASN A 353 -19.75 -11.24 -54.42
CA ASN A 353 -18.80 -10.34 -55.08
C ASN A 353 -17.52 -10.19 -54.25
N VAL A 354 -16.43 -9.74 -54.89
CA VAL A 354 -15.20 -9.39 -54.17
C VAL A 354 -15.49 -8.35 -53.09
N GLY A 355 -15.10 -8.64 -51.85
CA GLY A 355 -15.33 -7.81 -50.67
C GLY A 355 -16.57 -8.19 -49.86
N ASP A 356 -17.48 -9.01 -50.39
CA ASP A 356 -18.65 -9.48 -49.65
C ASP A 356 -18.23 -10.31 -48.43
N TRP A 357 -18.97 -10.15 -47.34
CA TRP A 357 -18.78 -10.94 -46.14
C TRP A 357 -19.12 -12.40 -46.38
N ILE A 358 -18.26 -13.29 -45.87
CA ILE A 358 -18.55 -14.72 -45.75
C ILE A 358 -19.21 -14.95 -44.40
N GLU A 359 -20.30 -15.69 -44.36
CA GLU A 359 -21.06 -16.03 -43.15
C GLU A 359 -20.88 -17.53 -42.82
N THR A 360 -21.02 -17.91 -41.55
CA THR A 360 -20.86 -19.31 -41.06
C THR A 360 -22.06 -20.19 -41.32
#